data_AF-A0A3C1MZ81-F1
#
_entry.id   AF-A0A3C1MZ81-F1
#
_cell.length_a   1.000
_cell.length_b   1.000
_cell.length_c   1.000
_cell.angle_alpha   90.00
_cell.angle_beta   90.00
_cell.angle_gamma   90.00
#
_symmetry.space_group_name_H-M   'P 1'
#
loop_
_entity.id
_entity.type
_entity.pdbx_description
1 polymer ?
#
loop_
_entity_poly.entity_id
_entity_poly.type
_entity_poly.pdbx_seq_one_letter_code
_entity_poly.pdbx_strand_id
1 'polypeptide(L)'
;QNYFRMYGKLSGMTGTADTEAYEFQEIYGLETVVIPPNMPTIRKDELDLVYKTNREKFEAVIHDIRDCHERGQPVLVGTTSIENNESLSALLKKAKLPHEVLNAKQHAREAEIIAQAGKPKAITIATNMAGRGTDIVLGGSIDKELEAIRLDETLSDADKQARSAAIRAAWQPLHDAVLAAGGLHIIGTERHESRRVDNQLR
;
A
#
# COMPACT_ATOMS: atom_id res chain seq x y z
N GLN A 1 -26.69 8.48 -5.48
CA GLN A 1 -26.90 9.78 -4.78
C GLN A 1 -28.20 9.76 -3.97
N ASN A 2 -29.39 9.67 -4.60
CA ASN A 2 -30.69 9.75 -3.87
C ASN A 2 -30.90 8.73 -2.74
N TYR A 3 -30.37 7.51 -2.87
CA TYR A 3 -30.51 6.47 -1.85
C TYR A 3 -29.98 6.90 -0.47
N PHE A 4 -28.78 7.50 -0.42
CA PHE A 4 -28.17 7.91 0.86
C PHE A 4 -28.85 9.11 1.51
N ARG A 5 -29.61 9.91 0.75
CA ARG A 5 -30.37 11.06 1.30
C ARG A 5 -31.63 10.64 2.05
N MET A 6 -32.04 9.38 1.95
CA MET A 6 -33.20 8.85 2.69
C MET A 6 -32.89 8.57 4.15
N TYR A 7 -31.61 8.54 4.55
CA TYR A 7 -31.22 8.30 5.93
C TYR A 7 -31.41 9.56 6.78
N GLY A 8 -32.03 9.41 7.95
CA GLY A 8 -32.20 10.54 8.89
C GLY A 8 -30.88 11.07 9.47
N LYS A 9 -29.80 10.27 9.42
CA LYS A 9 -28.42 10.66 9.72
C LYS A 9 -27.48 10.00 8.73
N LEU A 10 -26.55 10.76 8.19
CA LEU A 10 -25.53 10.29 7.26
C LEU A 10 -24.16 10.76 7.73
N SER A 11 -23.18 9.85 7.70
CA SER A 11 -21.78 10.11 8.04
C SER A 11 -20.88 9.16 7.25
N GLY A 12 -19.63 9.54 7.02
CA GLY A 12 -18.66 8.73 6.29
C GLY A 12 -17.23 8.96 6.76
N MET A 13 -16.33 8.05 6.39
CA MET A 13 -14.90 8.13 6.69
C MET A 13 -14.10 7.83 5.43
N THR A 14 -13.05 8.61 5.17
CA THR A 14 -12.09 8.37 4.08
C THR A 14 -10.81 9.16 4.35
N GLY A 15 -9.68 8.69 3.84
CA GLY A 15 -8.40 9.39 3.96
C GLY A 15 -8.23 10.57 2.99
N THR A 16 -9.06 10.66 1.95
CA THR A 16 -8.89 11.63 0.85
C THR A 16 -10.21 12.32 0.47
N ALA A 17 -10.96 12.86 1.45
CA ALA A 17 -12.20 13.59 1.19
C ALA A 17 -12.00 15.07 0.81
N ASP A 18 -10.85 15.65 1.14
CA ASP A 18 -10.64 17.11 1.08
C ASP A 18 -10.87 17.70 -0.31
N THR A 19 -10.41 17.00 -1.36
CA THR A 19 -10.61 17.42 -2.75
C THR A 19 -12.06 17.39 -3.22
N GLU A 20 -12.92 16.63 -2.54
CA GLU A 20 -14.33 16.42 -2.87
C GLU A 20 -15.27 17.06 -1.82
N ALA A 21 -14.72 17.82 -0.87
CA ALA A 21 -15.50 18.42 0.22
C ALA A 21 -16.68 19.27 -0.28
N TYR A 22 -16.46 20.02 -1.36
CA TYR A 22 -17.50 20.83 -2.01
C TYR A 22 -18.66 19.96 -2.54
N GLU A 23 -18.35 18.85 -3.23
CA GLU A 23 -19.37 17.93 -3.75
C GLU A 23 -20.12 17.22 -2.62
N PHE A 24 -19.43 16.84 -1.54
CA PHE A 24 -20.07 16.23 -0.37
C PHE A 24 -21.08 17.19 0.29
N GLN A 25 -20.72 18.46 0.40
CA GLN A 25 -21.61 19.48 0.94
C GLN A 25 -22.81 19.75 0.01
N GLU A 26 -22.58 19.93 -1.29
CA GLU A 26 -23.64 20.26 -2.24
C GLU A 26 -24.66 19.12 -2.41
N ILE A 27 -24.18 17.88 -2.53
CA ILE A 27 -25.02 16.73 -2.86
C ILE A 27 -25.67 16.12 -1.62
N TYR A 28 -24.93 16.06 -0.51
CA TYR A 28 -25.33 15.34 0.69
C TYR A 28 -25.48 16.22 1.95
N GLY A 29 -25.08 17.50 1.90
CA GLY A 29 -25.04 18.36 3.08
C GLY A 29 -24.02 17.90 4.13
N LEU A 30 -22.96 17.20 3.68
CA LEU A 30 -21.93 16.66 4.56
C LEU A 30 -20.71 17.57 4.62
N GLU A 31 -20.43 18.09 5.81
CA GLU A 31 -19.20 18.81 6.10
C GLU A 31 -18.02 17.83 6.17
N THR A 32 -16.89 18.23 5.58
CA THR A 32 -15.65 17.46 5.64
C THR A 32 -14.73 18.05 6.70
N VAL A 33 -14.34 17.23 7.68
CA VAL A 33 -13.41 17.61 8.75
C VAL A 33 -12.12 16.83 8.59
N VAL A 34 -10.99 17.54 8.52
CA VAL A 34 -9.66 16.93 8.46
C VAL A 34 -9.22 16.59 9.89
N ILE A 35 -9.15 15.29 10.19
CA ILE A 35 -8.62 14.80 11.46
C ILE A 35 -7.09 14.73 11.36
N PRO A 36 -6.32 15.35 12.29
CA PRO A 36 -4.87 15.30 12.24
C PRO A 36 -4.37 13.86 12.45
N PRO A 37 -3.24 13.48 11.82
CA PRO A 37 -2.67 12.15 12.03
C PRO A 37 -2.15 11.99 13.46
N ASN A 38 -2.14 10.75 13.96
CA ASN A 38 -1.61 10.43 15.29
C ASN A 38 -0.11 10.78 15.43
N MET A 39 0.64 10.71 14.32
CA MET A 39 2.06 11.03 14.25
C MET A 39 2.31 12.03 13.10
N PRO A 40 3.33 12.91 13.22
CA PRO A 40 3.71 13.80 12.12
C PRO A 40 4.10 13.02 10.87
N THR A 41 3.60 13.44 9.71
CA THR A 41 3.96 12.85 8.43
C THR A 41 5.37 13.26 8.03
N ILE A 42 6.25 12.27 7.83
CA ILE A 42 7.63 12.46 7.34
C ILE A 42 7.83 11.92 5.92
N ARG A 43 6.73 11.54 5.24
CA ARG A 43 6.75 11.05 3.85
C ARG A 43 7.28 12.16 2.93
N LYS A 44 8.14 11.77 1.99
CA LYS A 44 8.68 12.66 0.96
C LYS A 44 7.94 12.40 -0.34
N ASP A 45 7.16 13.38 -0.78
CA ASP A 45 6.50 13.36 -2.08
C ASP A 45 7.46 13.97 -3.11
N GLU A 46 8.05 13.12 -3.96
CA GLU A 46 8.97 13.53 -5.02
C GLU A 46 8.23 14.18 -6.20
N LEU A 47 8.97 14.92 -7.04
CA LEU A 47 8.42 15.53 -8.25
C LEU A 47 8.17 14.49 -9.34
N ASP A 48 7.11 14.70 -10.12
CA ASP A 48 6.80 13.91 -11.31
C ASP A 48 7.97 13.87 -12.31
N LEU A 49 8.28 12.67 -12.81
CA LEU A 49 9.20 12.46 -13.92
C LEU A 49 8.41 12.18 -15.20
N VAL A 50 8.57 13.04 -16.21
CA VAL A 50 7.87 12.93 -17.50
C VAL A 50 8.84 12.49 -18.58
N TYR A 51 8.50 11.39 -19.26
CA TYR A 51 9.29 10.81 -20.34
C TYR A 51 8.58 10.96 -21.68
N LYS A 52 9.36 11.04 -22.77
CA LYS A 52 8.81 11.19 -24.12
C LYS A 52 8.14 9.90 -24.61
N THR A 53 8.67 8.74 -24.24
CA THR A 53 8.16 7.45 -24.66
C THR A 53 7.88 6.51 -23.48
N ASN A 54 6.92 5.60 -23.65
CA ASN A 54 6.65 4.55 -22.66
C ASN A 54 7.87 3.65 -22.41
N ARG A 55 8.72 3.45 -23.42
CA ARG A 55 9.93 2.64 -23.28
C ARG A 55 10.92 3.29 -22.30
N GLU A 56 11.23 4.57 -22.48
CA GLU A 56 12.09 5.32 -21.55
C GLU A 56 11.50 5.36 -20.15
N LYS A 57 10.17 5.57 -20.03
CA LYS A 57 9.46 5.52 -18.75
C LYS A 57 9.67 4.18 -18.04
N PHE A 58 9.41 3.06 -18.70
CA PHE A 58 9.54 1.74 -18.07
C PHE A 58 11.00 1.38 -17.77
N GLU A 59 11.95 1.78 -18.62
CA GLU A 59 13.38 1.62 -18.34
C GLU A 59 13.78 2.38 -17.05
N ALA A 60 13.31 3.62 -16.88
CA ALA A 60 13.55 4.40 -15.67
C ALA A 60 12.87 3.79 -14.42
N VAL A 61 11.62 3.34 -14.55
CA VAL A 61 10.90 2.65 -13.46
C VAL A 61 11.64 1.39 -13.01
N ILE A 62 12.13 0.57 -13.94
CA ILE A 62 12.89 -0.65 -13.61
C ILE A 62 14.22 -0.31 -12.93
N HIS A 63 14.89 0.75 -13.37
CA HIS A 63 16.10 1.23 -12.74
C HIS A 63 15.85 1.66 -11.29
N ASP A 64 14.79 2.43 -11.05
CA ASP A 64 14.41 2.88 -9.71
C ASP A 64 14.02 1.71 -8.78
N ILE A 65 13.24 0.75 -9.29
CA ILE A 65 12.90 -0.47 -8.56
C ILE A 65 14.16 -1.27 -8.20
N ARG A 66 15.13 -1.35 -9.12
CA ARG A 66 16.40 -2.05 -8.88
C ARG A 66 17.19 -1.39 -7.76
N ASP A 67 17.35 -0.07 -7.78
CA ASP A 67 18.06 0.67 -6.73
C ASP A 67 17.43 0.41 -5.36
N CYS A 68 16.10 0.54 -5.28
CA CYS A 68 15.34 0.23 -4.07
C CYS A 68 15.54 -1.21 -3.58
N HIS A 69 15.45 -2.18 -4.49
CA HIS A 69 15.64 -3.59 -4.17
C HIS A 69 17.06 -3.91 -3.70
N GLU A 70 18.08 -3.30 -4.30
CA GLU A 70 19.48 -3.48 -3.93
C GLU A 70 19.77 -2.90 -2.53
N ARG A 71 19.21 -1.73 -2.19
CA ARG A 71 19.33 -1.12 -0.86
C ARG A 71 18.42 -1.73 0.22
N GLY A 72 17.56 -2.69 -0.13
CA GLY A 72 16.69 -3.38 0.83
C GLY A 72 15.30 -2.76 1.01
N GLN A 73 14.97 -1.71 0.27
CA GLN A 73 13.72 -0.98 0.41
C GLN A 73 12.57 -1.69 -0.34
N PRO A 74 11.39 -1.85 0.29
CA PRO A 74 10.19 -2.33 -0.41
C PRO A 74 9.66 -1.30 -1.40
N VAL A 75 9.07 -1.79 -2.49
CA VAL A 75 8.48 -0.96 -3.55
C VAL A 75 7.07 -1.43 -3.89
N LEU A 76 6.12 -0.48 -3.89
CA LEU A 76 4.79 -0.64 -4.45
C LEU A 76 4.69 0.12 -5.77
N VAL A 77 4.33 -0.57 -6.85
CA VAL A 77 4.14 0.03 -8.17
C VAL A 77 2.66 0.00 -8.52
N GLY A 78 2.05 1.18 -8.59
CA GLY A 78 0.66 1.35 -9.03
C GLY A 78 0.59 1.59 -10.54
N THR A 79 -0.18 0.76 -11.23
CA THR A 79 -0.52 0.95 -12.66
C THR A 79 -2.02 1.13 -12.85
N THR A 80 -2.40 1.65 -14.02
CA THR A 80 -3.81 1.91 -14.36
C THR A 80 -4.52 0.73 -15.01
N SER A 81 -3.80 -0.26 -15.54
CA SER A 81 -4.39 -1.37 -16.30
C SER A 81 -3.68 -2.72 -16.10
N ILE A 82 -4.40 -3.81 -16.32
CA ILE A 82 -3.86 -5.17 -16.16
C ILE A 82 -2.78 -5.43 -17.20
N GLU A 83 -2.94 -4.89 -18.41
CA GLU A 83 -1.97 -5.01 -19.49
C GLU A 83 -0.64 -4.34 -19.14
N ASN A 84 -0.69 -3.20 -18.44
CA ASN A 84 0.52 -2.52 -17.95
C ASN A 84 1.19 -3.32 -16.83
N ASN A 85 0.41 -3.91 -15.91
CA ASN A 85 0.94 -4.83 -14.89
C ASN A 85 1.69 -6.01 -15.51
N GLU A 86 1.07 -6.70 -16.48
CA GLU A 86 1.68 -7.87 -17.13
C GLU A 86 2.92 -7.47 -17.93
N SER A 87 2.88 -6.33 -18.62
CA SER A 87 4.03 -5.79 -19.36
C SER A 87 5.20 -5.47 -18.44
N LEU A 88 4.94 -4.78 -17.32
CA LEU A 88 5.95 -4.47 -16.32
C LEU A 88 6.47 -5.75 -15.64
N SER A 89 5.60 -6.71 -15.33
CA SER A 89 5.98 -8.01 -14.77
C SER A 89 6.95 -8.75 -15.69
N ALA A 90 6.68 -8.77 -17.01
CA ALA A 90 7.57 -9.39 -17.98
C ALA A 90 8.96 -8.72 -18.01
N LEU A 91 9.01 -7.38 -17.92
CA LEU A 91 10.26 -6.63 -17.86
C LEU A 91 11.04 -6.89 -16.56
N LEU A 92 10.36 -6.96 -15.41
CA LEU A 92 10.96 -7.27 -14.12
C LEU A 92 11.48 -8.72 -14.06
N LYS A 93 10.77 -9.69 -14.68
CA LYS A 93 11.25 -11.07 -14.86
C LYS A 93 12.55 -11.11 -15.67
N LYS A 94 12.61 -10.39 -16.79
CA LYS A 94 13.83 -10.25 -17.60
C LYS A 94 14.98 -9.62 -16.81
N ALA A 95 14.66 -8.66 -15.96
CA ALA A 95 15.57 -7.98 -15.04
C ALA A 95 15.98 -8.81 -13.82
N LYS A 96 15.42 -10.03 -13.64
CA LYS A 96 15.62 -10.94 -12.51
C LYS A 96 15.24 -10.33 -11.15
N LEU A 97 14.20 -9.51 -11.13
CA LEU A 97 13.67 -8.90 -9.91
C LEU A 97 12.40 -9.67 -9.48
N PRO A 98 12.42 -10.39 -8.35
CA PRO A 98 11.26 -11.13 -7.85
C PRO A 98 10.18 -10.15 -7.39
N HIS A 99 8.94 -10.38 -7.83
CA HIS A 99 7.83 -9.49 -7.57
C HIS A 99 6.50 -10.25 -7.56
N GLU A 100 5.51 -9.66 -6.90
CA GLU A 100 4.13 -10.11 -6.90
C GLU A 100 3.24 -9.16 -7.71
N VAL A 101 2.19 -9.71 -8.33
CA VAL A 101 1.25 -8.94 -9.17
C VAL A 101 -0.17 -9.07 -8.64
N LEU A 102 -0.86 -7.94 -8.48
CA LEU A 102 -2.21 -7.84 -7.96
C LEU A 102 -3.12 -7.24 -9.03
N ASN A 103 -4.07 -8.05 -9.50
CA ASN A 103 -4.93 -7.74 -10.63
C ASN A 103 -6.41 -7.53 -10.22
N ALA A 104 -6.70 -7.32 -8.93
CA ALA A 104 -8.02 -7.11 -8.35
C ALA A 104 -9.02 -8.28 -8.60
N LYS A 105 -8.53 -9.52 -8.74
CA LYS A 105 -9.35 -10.72 -9.00
C LYS A 105 -9.55 -11.59 -7.77
N GLN A 106 -8.57 -11.62 -6.85
CA GLN A 106 -8.56 -12.55 -5.71
C GLN A 106 -8.30 -11.80 -4.40
N HIS A 107 -9.32 -11.12 -3.89
CA HIS A 107 -9.16 -10.20 -2.74
C HIS A 107 -8.48 -10.82 -1.51
N ALA A 108 -8.79 -12.07 -1.14
CA ALA A 108 -8.19 -12.71 0.03
C ALA A 108 -6.68 -12.96 -0.12
N ARG A 109 -6.25 -13.50 -1.28
CA ARG A 109 -4.84 -13.73 -1.58
C ARG A 109 -4.09 -12.42 -1.80
N GLU A 110 -4.73 -11.47 -2.45
CA GLU A 110 -4.14 -10.14 -2.69
C GLU A 110 -3.89 -9.39 -1.38
N ALA A 111 -4.81 -9.50 -0.41
CA ALA A 111 -4.61 -8.95 0.93
C ALA A 111 -3.42 -9.59 1.66
N GLU A 112 -3.19 -10.90 1.49
CA GLU A 112 -2.02 -11.57 2.06
C GLU A 112 -0.71 -11.07 1.45
N ILE A 113 -0.68 -10.85 0.14
CA ILE A 113 0.50 -10.29 -0.53
C ILE A 113 0.75 -8.86 -0.05
N ILE A 114 -0.28 -8.01 0.00
CA ILE A 114 -0.18 -6.60 0.43
C ILE A 114 0.28 -6.50 1.88
N ALA A 115 -0.26 -7.33 2.77
CA ALA A 115 0.16 -7.38 4.17
C ALA A 115 1.67 -7.68 4.33
N GLN A 116 2.28 -8.32 3.34
CA GLN A 116 3.71 -8.67 3.31
C GLN A 116 4.54 -7.75 2.40
N ALA A 117 3.92 -6.80 1.69
CA ALA A 117 4.59 -5.91 0.74
C ALA A 117 5.58 -4.95 1.40
N GLY A 118 5.48 -4.73 2.72
CA GLY A 118 6.42 -3.91 3.49
C GLY A 118 7.70 -4.62 3.91
N LYS A 119 7.91 -5.90 3.54
CA LYS A 119 9.13 -6.64 3.87
C LYS A 119 10.35 -6.11 3.09
N PRO A 120 11.57 -6.22 3.64
CA PRO A 120 12.78 -5.85 2.91
C PRO A 120 12.83 -6.48 1.52
N LYS A 121 13.21 -5.68 0.52
CA LYS A 121 13.33 -6.09 -0.89
C LYS A 121 12.04 -6.53 -1.60
N ALA A 122 10.88 -6.42 -0.95
CA ALA A 122 9.61 -6.79 -1.57
C ALA A 122 9.27 -5.84 -2.74
N ILE A 123 8.83 -6.38 -3.86
CA ILE A 123 8.33 -5.62 -5.01
C ILE A 123 6.92 -6.09 -5.28
N THR A 124 5.96 -5.17 -5.24
CA THR A 124 4.54 -5.47 -5.48
C THR A 124 4.01 -4.56 -6.57
N ILE A 125 3.38 -5.14 -7.57
CA ILE A 125 2.73 -4.40 -8.66
C ILE A 125 1.22 -4.50 -8.44
N ALA A 126 0.53 -3.37 -8.39
CA ALA A 126 -0.91 -3.30 -8.17
C ALA A 126 -1.60 -2.51 -9.28
N THR A 127 -2.66 -3.07 -9.85
CA THR A 127 -3.58 -2.31 -10.71
C THR A 127 -4.55 -1.50 -9.87
N ASN A 128 -4.69 -0.21 -10.13
CA ASN A 128 -5.69 0.69 -9.55
C ASN A 128 -5.80 0.54 -8.02
N MET A 129 -6.87 -0.09 -7.56
CA MET A 129 -7.22 -0.28 -6.14
C MET A 129 -6.99 -1.73 -5.65
N ALA A 130 -6.18 -2.54 -6.34
CA ALA A 130 -5.84 -3.88 -5.86
C ALA A 130 -5.12 -3.76 -4.51
N GLY A 131 -5.60 -4.48 -3.50
CA GLY A 131 -5.07 -4.35 -2.14
C GLY A 131 -5.70 -3.27 -1.27
N ARG A 132 -6.67 -2.49 -1.79
CA ARG A 132 -7.35 -1.44 -1.02
C ARG A 132 -7.99 -2.01 0.25
N GLY A 133 -7.73 -1.33 1.37
CA GLY A 133 -8.26 -1.70 2.68
C GLY A 133 -7.36 -2.65 3.48
N THR A 134 -6.20 -3.04 2.96
CA THR A 134 -5.14 -3.73 3.72
C THR A 134 -3.97 -2.78 3.91
N ASP A 135 -3.50 -2.64 5.15
CA ASP A 135 -2.36 -1.76 5.47
C ASP A 135 -1.02 -2.44 5.13
N ILE A 136 -0.04 -1.63 4.68
CA ILE A 136 1.32 -2.11 4.39
C ILE A 136 2.22 -1.77 5.57
N VAL A 137 2.34 -2.72 6.49
CA VAL A 137 3.21 -2.58 7.65
C VAL A 137 4.67 -2.79 7.24
N LEU A 138 5.54 -1.81 7.50
CA LEU A 138 6.98 -1.92 7.25
C LEU A 138 7.58 -3.07 8.07
N GLY A 139 8.36 -3.95 7.44
CA GLY A 139 8.81 -5.22 8.02
C GLY A 139 7.86 -6.41 7.79
N GLY A 140 6.66 -6.16 7.26
CA GLY A 140 5.59 -7.14 7.04
C GLY A 140 4.62 -7.23 8.22
N SER A 141 3.33 -7.44 7.97
CA SER A 141 2.35 -7.58 9.05
C SER A 141 2.53 -8.92 9.78
N ILE A 142 2.58 -8.83 11.10
CA ILE A 142 2.59 -9.96 12.04
C ILE A 142 1.23 -10.16 12.74
N ASP A 143 0.23 -9.34 12.40
CA ASP A 143 -1.04 -9.29 13.14
C ASP A 143 -1.79 -10.62 13.07
N LYS A 144 -1.80 -11.27 11.90
CA LYS A 144 -2.40 -12.60 11.74
C LYS A 144 -1.72 -13.66 12.62
N GLU A 145 -0.39 -13.60 12.74
CA GLU A 145 0.37 -14.55 13.57
C GLU A 145 0.12 -14.32 15.06
N LEU A 146 0.07 -13.05 15.47
CA LEU A 146 -0.25 -12.66 16.85
C LEU A 146 -1.70 -13.01 17.22
N GLU A 147 -2.65 -12.79 16.32
CA GLU A 147 -4.05 -13.15 16.52
C GLU A 147 -4.24 -14.66 16.61
N ALA A 148 -3.54 -15.45 15.78
CA ALA A 148 -3.57 -16.91 15.86
C ALA A 148 -3.08 -17.41 17.23
N ILE A 149 -2.00 -16.82 17.77
CA ILE A 149 -1.50 -17.16 19.12
C ILE A 149 -2.49 -16.73 20.21
N ARG A 150 -3.13 -15.56 20.05
CA ARG A 150 -4.11 -15.05 21.01
C ARG A 150 -5.31 -15.98 21.14
N LEU A 151 -5.82 -16.46 19.99
CA LEU A 151 -7.00 -17.32 19.89
C LEU A 151 -6.73 -18.80 20.21
N ASP A 152 -5.47 -19.23 20.28
CA ASP A 152 -5.12 -20.61 20.60
C ASP A 152 -5.40 -20.92 22.09
N GLU A 153 -6.50 -21.64 22.36
CA GLU A 153 -6.91 -22.01 23.73
C GLU A 153 -6.02 -23.10 24.36
N THR A 154 -5.15 -23.75 23.57
CA THR A 154 -4.26 -24.81 24.09
C THR A 154 -3.01 -24.27 24.78
N LEU A 155 -2.69 -22.99 24.57
CA LEU A 155 -1.52 -22.32 25.13
C LEU A 155 -1.85 -21.63 26.45
N SER A 156 -0.95 -21.72 27.42
CA SER A 156 -1.01 -20.90 28.62
C SER A 156 -0.78 -19.43 28.28
N ASP A 157 -1.29 -18.50 29.11
CA ASP A 157 -1.07 -17.06 28.90
C ASP A 157 0.42 -16.70 28.88
N ALA A 158 1.24 -17.40 29.67
CA ALA A 158 2.69 -17.23 29.66
C ALA A 158 3.32 -17.65 28.31
N ASP A 159 2.87 -18.77 27.74
CA ASP A 159 3.34 -19.24 26.43
C ASP A 159 2.89 -18.31 25.30
N LYS A 160 1.67 -17.79 25.37
CA LYS A 160 1.15 -16.79 24.41
C LYS A 160 2.02 -15.54 24.40
N GLN A 161 2.36 -15.03 25.58
CA GLN A 161 3.23 -13.86 25.72
C GLN A 161 4.64 -14.15 25.21
N ALA A 162 5.23 -15.28 25.57
CA ALA A 162 6.58 -15.66 25.14
C ALA A 162 6.67 -15.78 23.61
N ARG A 163 5.71 -16.44 22.95
CA ARG A 163 5.66 -16.58 21.49
C ARG A 163 5.43 -15.24 20.79
N SER A 164 4.50 -14.44 21.29
CA SER A 164 4.22 -13.10 20.74
C SER A 164 5.44 -12.18 20.85
N ALA A 165 6.17 -12.25 21.96
CA ALA A 165 7.41 -11.51 22.15
C ALA A 165 8.51 -11.98 21.18
N ALA A 166 8.63 -13.29 20.96
CA ALA A 166 9.59 -13.84 20.00
C ALA A 166 9.31 -13.37 18.55
N ILE A 167 8.04 -13.34 18.13
CA ILE A 167 7.64 -12.83 16.80
C ILE A 167 7.99 -11.35 16.67
N ARG A 168 7.63 -10.53 17.67
CA ARG A 168 7.97 -9.10 17.67
C ARG A 168 9.48 -8.87 17.63
N ALA A 169 10.25 -9.66 18.39
CA ALA A 169 11.71 -9.58 18.39
C ALA A 169 12.32 -9.97 17.03
N ALA A 170 11.73 -10.93 16.31
CA ALA A 170 12.16 -11.30 14.96
C ALA A 170 11.74 -10.25 13.90
N TRP A 171 10.60 -9.58 14.10
CA TRP A 171 10.09 -8.55 13.21
C TRP A 171 10.83 -7.22 13.34
N GLN A 172 11.18 -6.80 14.56
CA GLN A 172 11.83 -5.52 14.83
C GLN A 172 13.06 -5.22 13.94
N PRO A 173 14.04 -6.13 13.77
CA PRO A 173 15.18 -5.86 12.90
C PRO A 173 14.79 -5.71 11.42
N LEU A 174 13.73 -6.37 10.96
CA LEU A 174 13.22 -6.21 9.59
C LEU A 174 12.57 -4.84 9.43
N HIS A 175 11.76 -4.42 10.41
CA HIS A 175 11.14 -3.10 10.44
C HIS A 175 12.20 -1.98 10.43
N ASP A 176 13.19 -2.08 11.31
CA ASP A 176 14.26 -1.10 11.44
C ASP A 176 15.10 -1.02 10.15
N ALA A 177 15.37 -2.16 9.51
CA ALA A 177 16.07 -2.20 8.22
C ALA A 177 15.28 -1.47 7.12
N VAL A 178 13.96 -1.63 7.07
CA VAL A 178 13.10 -0.94 6.09
C VAL A 178 13.06 0.57 6.37
N LEU A 179 12.96 0.97 7.64
CA LEU A 179 13.03 2.39 8.02
C LEU A 179 14.37 3.00 7.62
N ALA A 180 15.48 2.31 7.90
CA ALA A 180 16.83 2.75 7.53
C ALA A 180 17.02 2.85 6.01
N ALA A 181 16.33 2.00 5.24
CA ALA A 181 16.34 2.02 3.77
C ALA A 181 15.41 3.10 3.15
N GLY A 182 14.66 3.86 3.97
CA GLY A 182 13.80 4.95 3.53
C GLY A 182 12.29 4.69 3.59
N GLY A 183 11.85 3.58 4.20
CA GLY A 183 10.42 3.22 4.30
C GLY A 183 9.90 2.53 3.03
N LEU A 184 8.60 2.62 2.76
CA LEU A 184 8.01 2.10 1.52
C LEU A 184 8.18 3.12 0.38
N HIS A 185 8.73 2.69 -0.75
CA HIS A 185 8.77 3.49 -1.97
C HIS A 185 7.55 3.23 -2.84
N ILE A 186 6.91 4.28 -3.35
CA ILE A 186 5.67 4.17 -4.12
C ILE A 186 5.90 4.78 -5.50
N ILE A 187 5.63 4.01 -6.55
CA ILE A 187 5.78 4.43 -7.94
C ILE A 187 4.41 4.37 -8.63
N GLY A 188 3.90 5.53 -9.06
CA GLY A 188 2.77 5.59 -10.00
C GLY A 188 3.27 5.59 -11.44
N THR A 189 2.90 4.60 -12.25
CA THR A 189 3.34 4.53 -13.67
C THR A 189 2.55 5.45 -14.60
N GLU A 190 1.36 5.85 -14.19
CA GLU A 190 0.47 6.80 -14.86
C GLU A 190 -0.30 7.62 -13.82
N ARG A 191 -0.83 8.77 -14.24
CA ARG A 191 -1.80 9.54 -13.45
C ARG A 191 -3.22 9.06 -13.75
N HIS A 192 -4.06 9.02 -12.71
CA HIS A 192 -5.49 8.78 -12.87
C HIS A 192 -6.21 10.07 -13.29
N GLU A 193 -7.42 9.92 -13.82
CA GLU A 193 -8.28 11.07 -14.16
C GLU A 193 -8.59 11.94 -12.94
N SER A 194 -8.69 11.32 -11.76
CA SER A 194 -8.90 12.01 -10.50
C SER A 194 -7.62 12.00 -9.65
N ARG A 195 -7.19 13.20 -9.24
CA ARG A 195 -6.10 13.38 -8.27
C ARG A 195 -6.36 12.66 -6.95
N ARG A 196 -7.62 12.40 -6.59
CA ARG A 196 -7.94 11.64 -5.37
C ARG A 196 -7.39 10.21 -5.43
N VAL A 197 -7.41 9.58 -6.59
CA VAL A 197 -6.89 8.20 -6.74
C VAL A 197 -5.36 8.21 -6.66
N ASP A 198 -4.71 9.19 -7.28
CA ASP A 198 -3.27 9.41 -7.12
C ASP A 198 -2.92 9.66 -5.64
N ASN A 199 -3.75 10.42 -4.92
CA ASN A 199 -3.59 10.68 -3.49
C ASN A 199 -3.84 9.46 -2.60
N GLN A 200 -4.58 8.45 -3.09
CA GLN A 200 -4.78 7.18 -2.37
C GLN A 200 -3.61 6.22 -2.59
N LEU A 201 -2.91 6.36 -3.72
CA LEU A 201 -1.74 5.54 -4.01
C LEU A 201 -0.52 6.00 -3.18
N ARG A 202 -0.31 7.32 -3.03
CA ARG A 202 0.83 7.89 -2.26
C ARG A 202 0.67 7.82 -0.74
#